data_AF-A0A848BYS0-F1
#
_entry.id   AF-A0A848BYS0-F1
#
_cell.length_a   1.000
_cell.length_b   1.000
_cell.length_c   1.000
_cell.angle_alpha   90.00
_cell.angle_beta   90.00
_cell.angle_gamma   90.00
#
_symmetry.space_group_name_H-M   'P 1'
#
loop_
_entity.id
_entity.type
_entity.pdbx_description
1 polymer ?
#
loop_
_entity_poly.entity_id
_entity_poly.type
_entity_poly.pdbx_seq_one_letter_code
_entity_poly.pdbx_strand_id
1 'polypeptide(L)'
;MSWWHDIFRQCVFMSFFIIPIPIGSYTIHSGSSAAVALISHLALSFLIPLAYVGTKEATFGPKHARISRISFVIAWLVLAAIGGAFSAFMGQIWKASSFWEWPTIGRDIVFIGIMYGELCATMLGAYVLSRFHDTCRKERV
;
A
#
# COMPACT_ATOMS: atom_id res chain seq x y z
N MET A 1 19.05 -8.59 9.67
CA MET A 1 17.67 -8.14 9.92
C MET A 1 16.70 -9.19 9.40
N SER A 2 15.49 -9.29 9.96
CA SER A 2 14.46 -10.20 9.45
C SER A 2 13.82 -9.61 8.19
N TRP A 3 13.37 -10.47 7.28
CA TRP A 3 12.81 -10.05 5.99
C TRP A 3 11.56 -9.18 6.12
N TRP A 4 10.70 -9.42 7.12
CA TRP A 4 9.54 -8.56 7.40
C TRP A 4 9.97 -7.16 7.83
N HIS A 5 11.00 -7.06 8.67
CA HIS A 5 11.52 -5.77 9.14
C HIS A 5 12.11 -4.94 7.98
N ASP A 6 12.80 -5.60 7.04
CA ASP A 6 13.29 -4.94 5.83
C ASP A 6 12.13 -4.40 4.99
N ILE A 7 11.04 -5.16 4.83
CA ILE A 7 9.86 -4.71 4.09
C ILE A 7 9.23 -3.49 4.78
N PHE A 8 8.95 -3.55 6.08
CA PHE A 8 8.36 -2.43 6.82
C PHE A 8 9.23 -1.16 6.74
N ARG A 9 10.54 -1.31 6.93
CA ARG A 9 11.49 -0.20 6.79
C ARG A 9 11.44 0.44 5.41
N GLN A 10 11.37 -0.36 4.35
CA GLN A 10 11.27 0.15 2.98
C GLN A 10 9.90 0.78 2.68
N CYS A 11 8.83 0.26 3.28
CA CYS A 11 7.51 0.89 3.22
C CYS A 11 7.55 2.29 3.84
N VAL A 12 8.24 2.49 4.98
CA VAL A 12 8.41 3.83 5.57
C VAL A 12 9.08 4.78 4.59
N PHE A 13 10.14 4.36 3.90
CA PHE A 13 10.82 5.20 2.91
C PHE A 13 9.93 5.55 1.71
N MET A 14 9.21 4.57 1.18
CA MET A 14 8.27 4.79 0.07
C MET A 14 7.09 5.70 0.48
N SER A 15 6.63 5.60 1.72
CA SER A 15 5.54 6.41 2.25
C SER A 15 5.81 7.92 2.18
N PHE A 16 7.06 8.37 2.29
CA PHE A 16 7.40 9.79 2.10
C PHE A 16 7.05 10.32 0.70
N PHE A 17 7.00 9.45 -0.31
CA PHE A 17 6.65 9.82 -1.68
C PHE A 17 5.18 9.57 -2.01
N ILE A 18 4.50 8.75 -1.21
CA ILE A 18 3.12 8.34 -1.47
C ILE A 18 2.14 9.20 -0.67
N ILE A 19 2.34 9.33 0.64
CA ILE A 19 1.33 9.81 1.60
C ILE A 19 1.11 11.34 1.58
N PRO A 20 2.13 12.20 1.42
CA PRO A 20 1.91 13.65 1.52
C PRO A 20 0.94 14.23 0.49
N ILE A 21 0.91 13.69 -0.74
CA ILE A 21 0.06 14.20 -1.83
C ILE A 21 -1.43 13.91 -1.57
N PRO A 22 -1.84 12.67 -1.24
CA PRO A 22 -3.20 12.36 -0.81
C PRO A 22 -3.66 13.17 0.41
N ILE A 23 -2.83 13.33 1.44
CA ILE A 23 -3.19 14.13 2.62
C ILE A 23 -3.36 15.60 2.25
N GLY A 24 -2.38 16.19 1.56
CA GLY A 24 -2.44 17.60 1.18
C GLY A 24 -3.66 17.90 0.31
N SER A 25 -3.99 17.02 -0.65
CA SER A 25 -5.20 17.18 -1.46
C SER A 25 -6.48 16.99 -0.65
N TYR A 26 -6.56 16.02 0.27
CA TYR A 26 -7.72 15.84 1.12
C TYR A 26 -8.04 17.08 1.99
N THR A 27 -7.02 17.76 2.52
CA THR A 27 -7.20 18.94 3.40
C THR A 27 -7.82 20.17 2.73
N ILE A 28 -7.93 20.19 1.40
CA ILE A 28 -8.55 21.31 0.64
C ILE A 28 -10.10 21.29 0.77
N HIS A 29 -10.68 20.24 1.38
CA HIS A 29 -12.11 20.13 1.72
C HIS A 29 -13.07 20.52 0.58
N SER A 30 -12.79 20.04 -0.64
CA SER A 30 -13.65 20.17 -1.82
C SER A 30 -14.05 18.78 -2.34
N GLY A 31 -15.22 18.65 -2.96
CA GLY A 31 -15.63 17.40 -3.60
C GLY A 31 -14.61 16.90 -4.64
N SER A 32 -13.95 17.83 -5.34
CA SER A 32 -12.86 17.51 -6.27
C SER A 32 -11.58 17.05 -5.54
N SER A 33 -11.32 17.58 -4.35
CA SER A 33 -10.08 17.30 -3.62
C SER A 33 -10.07 15.88 -3.02
N ALA A 34 -11.24 15.35 -2.65
CA ALA A 34 -11.39 13.95 -2.26
C ALA A 34 -11.09 12.98 -3.43
N ALA A 35 -11.52 13.32 -4.64
CA ALA A 35 -11.21 12.53 -5.83
C ALA A 35 -9.70 12.57 -6.15
N VAL A 36 -9.07 13.74 -6.04
CA VAL A 36 -7.62 13.89 -6.22
C VAL A 36 -6.84 13.07 -5.18
N ALA A 37 -7.28 13.06 -3.92
CA ALA A 37 -6.66 12.26 -2.87
C ALA A 37 -6.70 10.77 -3.18
N LEU A 38 -7.86 10.25 -3.62
CA LEU A 38 -8.00 8.85 -4.01
C LEU A 38 -7.14 8.49 -5.23
N ILE A 39 -7.22 9.30 -6.30
CA ILE A 39 -6.50 9.03 -7.56
C ILE A 39 -4.99 9.09 -7.33
N SER A 40 -4.52 10.11 -6.61
CA SER A 40 -3.09 10.25 -6.30
C SER A 40 -2.59 9.10 -5.42
N HIS A 41 -3.37 8.67 -4.42
CA HIS A 41 -3.02 7.52 -3.59
C HIS A 41 -2.91 6.24 -4.42
N LEU A 42 -3.92 5.92 -5.23
CA LEU A 42 -3.91 4.73 -6.08
C LEU A 42 -2.73 4.73 -7.07
N ALA A 43 -2.46 5.87 -7.70
CA ALA A 43 -1.35 6.00 -8.64
C ALA A 43 0.01 5.83 -7.93
N LEU A 44 0.21 6.49 -6.80
CA LEU A 44 1.50 6.47 -6.10
C LEU A 44 1.74 5.15 -5.37
N SER A 45 0.72 4.55 -4.76
CA SER A 45 0.79 3.24 -4.10
C SER A 45 1.05 2.10 -5.09
N PHE A 46 0.75 2.31 -6.37
CA PHE A 46 1.11 1.39 -7.45
C PHE A 46 2.50 1.68 -8.01
N LEU A 47 2.74 2.91 -8.49
CA LEU A 47 3.92 3.26 -9.28
C LEU A 47 5.21 3.23 -8.46
N ILE A 48 5.19 3.79 -7.24
CA ILE A 48 6.41 3.88 -6.41
C ILE A 48 6.90 2.49 -6.02
N PRO A 49 6.07 1.57 -5.48
CA PRO A 49 6.56 0.26 -5.11
C PRO A 49 6.87 -0.60 -6.33
N LEU A 50 6.12 -0.49 -7.43
CA LEU A 50 6.43 -1.17 -8.70
C LEU A 50 7.82 -0.80 -9.23
N ALA A 51 8.15 0.50 -9.20
CA ALA A 51 9.47 0.98 -9.56
C ALA A 51 10.54 0.42 -8.60
N TYR A 52 10.28 0.49 -7.30
CA TYR A 52 11.17 -0.01 -6.26
C TYR A 52 11.49 -1.50 -6.41
N VAL A 53 10.48 -2.40 -6.47
CA VAL A 53 10.73 -3.85 -6.67
C VAL A 53 11.36 -4.16 -8.03
N GLY A 54 11.28 -3.22 -8.98
CA GLY A 54 11.96 -3.30 -10.25
C GLY A 54 13.47 -3.07 -10.21
N THR A 55 14.01 -2.53 -9.11
CA THR A 55 15.44 -2.25 -8.95
C THR A 55 16.23 -3.52 -8.61
N LYS A 56 17.54 -3.51 -8.84
CA LYS A 56 18.42 -4.65 -8.50
C LYS A 56 18.71 -4.68 -7.01
N GLU A 57 18.66 -3.54 -6.35
CA GLU A 57 18.94 -3.34 -4.93
C GLU A 57 17.77 -3.77 -4.02
N ALA A 58 16.54 -3.88 -4.54
CA ALA A 58 15.36 -4.32 -3.79
C ALA A 58 15.42 -5.82 -3.43
N THR A 59 16.22 -6.12 -2.41
CA THR A 59 16.38 -7.45 -1.82
C THR A 59 15.96 -7.44 -0.35
N PHE A 60 15.34 -8.53 0.09
CA PHE A 60 14.75 -8.62 1.43
C PHE A 60 15.28 -9.83 2.19
N GLY A 61 15.69 -9.59 3.44
CA GLY A 61 16.20 -10.60 4.35
C GLY A 61 17.57 -11.17 3.99
N PRO A 62 18.06 -12.13 4.79
CA PRO A 62 19.42 -12.68 4.66
C PRO A 62 19.67 -13.45 3.36
N LYS A 63 18.60 -13.89 2.69
CA LYS A 63 18.67 -14.67 1.44
C LYS A 63 18.62 -13.79 0.18
N HIS A 64 18.67 -12.46 0.35
CA HIS A 64 18.51 -11.48 -0.74
C HIS A 64 17.32 -11.80 -1.66
N ALA A 65 16.20 -12.21 -1.08
CA ALA A 65 15.02 -12.59 -1.83
C ALA A 65 14.44 -11.36 -2.53
N ARG A 66 13.96 -11.54 -3.77
CA ARG A 66 13.39 -10.47 -4.59
C ARG A 66 11.90 -10.67 -4.75
N ILE A 67 11.18 -9.56 -4.81
CA ILE A 67 9.75 -9.55 -5.14
C ILE A 67 9.62 -9.40 -6.65
N SER A 68 8.86 -10.27 -7.30
CA SER A 68 8.60 -10.14 -8.73
C SER A 68 7.59 -9.01 -8.99
N ARG A 69 7.76 -8.25 -10.09
CA ARG A 69 6.79 -7.22 -10.47
C ARG A 69 5.38 -7.77 -10.66
N ILE A 70 5.26 -8.98 -11.22
CA ILE A 70 3.98 -9.65 -11.42
C ILE A 70 3.32 -9.95 -10.07
N SER A 71 4.07 -10.49 -9.12
CA SER A 71 3.54 -10.77 -7.78
C SER A 71 3.11 -9.49 -7.06
N PHE A 72 3.84 -8.39 -7.26
CA PHE A 72 3.43 -7.08 -6.77
C PHE A 72 2.12 -6.61 -7.39
N VAL A 73 2.01 -6.64 -8.73
CA VAL A 73 0.78 -6.23 -9.44
C VAL A 73 -0.43 -7.04 -8.98
N ILE A 74 -0.29 -8.35 -8.83
CA ILE A 74 -1.37 -9.22 -8.34
C ILE A 74 -1.76 -8.84 -6.91
N ALA A 75 -0.79 -8.71 -6.00
CA ALA A 75 -1.06 -8.34 -4.62
C ALA A 75 -1.73 -6.96 -4.50
N TRP A 76 -1.30 -5.99 -5.31
CA TRP A 76 -1.88 -4.66 -5.36
C TRP A 76 -3.33 -4.71 -5.87
N LEU A 77 -3.61 -5.44 -6.96
CA LEU A 77 -4.97 -5.60 -7.48
C LEU A 77 -5.91 -6.26 -6.48
N VAL A 78 -5.44 -7.28 -5.75
CA VAL A 78 -6.23 -7.95 -4.70
C VAL A 78 -6.54 -6.98 -3.57
N LEU A 79 -5.56 -6.23 -3.08
CA LEU A 79 -5.75 -5.24 -2.01
C LEU A 79 -6.65 -4.08 -2.45
N ALA A 80 -6.49 -3.58 -3.67
CA ALA A 80 -7.35 -2.55 -4.24
C ALA A 80 -8.80 -3.03 -4.38
N ALA A 81 -9.02 -4.28 -4.82
CA ALA A 81 -10.34 -4.88 -4.89
C ALA A 81 -10.98 -5.06 -3.51
N ILE A 82 -10.20 -5.51 -2.51
CA ILE A 82 -10.65 -5.62 -1.11
C ILE A 82 -11.01 -4.23 -0.55
N GLY A 83 -10.16 -3.22 -0.76
CA GLY A 83 -10.42 -1.85 -0.32
C GLY A 83 -11.66 -1.25 -0.98
N GLY A 84 -11.85 -1.48 -2.29
CA GLY A 84 -13.04 -1.05 -3.02
C GLY A 84 -14.31 -1.73 -2.52
N ALA A 85 -14.28 -3.06 -2.32
CA ALA A 85 -15.40 -3.80 -1.76
C ALA A 85 -15.72 -3.32 -0.34
N PHE A 86 -14.70 -3.18 0.52
CA PHE A 86 -14.86 -2.66 1.87
C PHE A 86 -15.52 -1.28 1.87
N SER A 87 -15.06 -0.36 1.00
CA SER A 87 -15.66 0.96 0.88
C SER A 87 -17.12 0.92 0.39
N ALA A 88 -17.48 -0.03 -0.47
CA ALA A 88 -18.85 -0.19 -0.95
C ALA A 88 -19.79 -0.73 0.14
N PHE A 89 -19.35 -1.73 0.92
CA PHE A 89 -20.15 -2.35 1.98
C PHE A 89 -20.20 -1.51 3.26
N MET A 90 -19.07 -0.97 3.69
CA MET A 90 -18.94 -0.21 4.94
C MET A 90 -19.14 1.29 4.75
N GLY A 91 -19.35 1.76 3.52
CA GLY A 91 -19.41 3.20 3.21
C GLY A 91 -20.45 3.97 4.02
N GLN A 92 -21.63 3.39 4.28
CA GLN A 92 -22.66 4.04 5.08
C GLN A 92 -22.28 4.13 6.56
N ILE A 93 -21.74 3.04 7.12
CA ILE A 93 -21.28 2.97 8.52
C ILE A 93 -20.10 3.93 8.73
N TRP A 94 -19.17 3.95 7.79
CA TRP A 94 -18.01 4.83 7.83
C TRP A 94 -18.42 6.30 7.78
N LYS A 95 -19.37 6.67 6.91
CA LYS A 95 -19.92 8.04 6.83
C LYS A 95 -20.65 8.47 8.12
N ALA A 96 -21.31 7.53 8.80
CA ALA A 96 -22.00 7.78 10.05
C ALA A 96 -21.09 7.74 11.30
N SER A 97 -19.79 7.46 11.13
CA SER A 97 -18.84 7.35 12.23
C SER A 97 -18.51 8.70 12.86
N SER A 98 -18.35 8.71 14.19
CA SER A 98 -17.83 9.87 14.94
C SER A 98 -16.38 10.22 14.56
N PHE A 99 -15.70 9.37 13.77
CA PHE A 99 -14.41 9.65 13.17
C PHE A 99 -14.38 10.99 12.43
N TRP A 100 -15.47 11.39 11.77
CA TRP A 100 -15.52 12.65 11.04
C TRP A 100 -15.57 13.88 11.96
N GLU A 101 -15.91 13.71 13.24
CA GLU A 101 -15.91 14.79 14.24
C GLU A 101 -14.55 14.98 14.90
N TRP A 102 -13.59 14.07 14.65
CA TRP A 102 -12.26 14.17 15.23
C TRP A 102 -11.51 15.41 14.70
N PRO A 103 -10.58 15.97 15.49
CA PRO A 103 -9.66 17.00 15.02
C PRO A 103 -8.95 16.57 13.74
N THR A 104 -8.71 17.51 12.81
CA THR A 104 -8.06 17.23 11.52
C THR A 104 -6.76 16.44 11.68
N ILE A 105 -5.92 16.84 12.64
CA ILE A 105 -4.66 16.14 12.94
C ILE A 105 -4.89 14.66 13.32
N GLY A 106 -5.97 14.34 14.04
CA GLY A 106 -6.32 12.98 14.42
C GLY A 106 -6.75 12.15 13.21
N ARG A 107 -7.55 12.73 12.32
CA ARG A 107 -7.96 12.07 11.06
C ARG A 107 -6.76 11.82 10.15
N ASP A 108 -5.87 12.79 10.03
CA ASP A 108 -4.67 12.68 9.19
C ASP A 108 -3.77 11.55 9.66
N ILE A 109 -3.53 11.42 10.98
CA ILE A 109 -2.76 10.30 11.55
C ILE A 109 -3.39 8.95 11.20
N VAL A 110 -4.72 8.83 11.28
CA VAL A 110 -5.43 7.60 10.91
C VAL A 110 -5.28 7.31 9.42
N PHE A 111 -5.45 8.30 8.55
CA PHE A 111 -5.26 8.11 7.11
C PHE A 111 -3.82 7.72 6.76
N ILE A 112 -2.82 8.34 7.39
CA ILE A 112 -1.41 7.97 7.27
C ILE A 112 -1.22 6.50 7.68
N GLY A 113 -1.79 6.09 8.82
CA GLY A 113 -1.74 4.71 9.30
C GLY A 113 -2.37 3.72 8.33
N ILE A 114 -3.54 4.05 7.77
CA ILE A 114 -4.23 3.21 6.79
C ILE A 114 -3.40 3.08 5.51
N MET A 115 -2.92 4.18 4.93
CA MET A 115 -2.13 4.17 3.69
C MET A 115 -0.79 3.43 3.88
N TYR A 116 -0.13 3.63 5.02
CA TYR A 116 1.08 2.88 5.37
C TYR A 116 0.79 1.38 5.54
N GLY A 117 -0.29 1.05 6.27
CA GLY A 117 -0.72 -0.34 6.48
C GLY A 117 -1.07 -1.05 5.18
N GLU A 118 -1.76 -0.37 4.28
CA GLU A 118 -2.08 -0.86 2.93
C GLU A 118 -0.81 -1.17 2.14
N LEU A 119 0.14 -0.22 2.08
CA LEU A 119 1.42 -0.42 1.39
C LEU A 119 2.19 -1.62 1.96
N CYS A 120 2.22 -1.74 3.29
CA CYS A 120 2.85 -2.88 3.95
C CYS A 120 2.15 -4.18 3.56
N ALA A 121 0.83 -4.26 3.66
CA ALA A 121 0.06 -5.45 3.31
C ALA A 121 0.29 -5.87 1.85
N THR A 122 0.32 -4.92 0.92
CA THR A 122 0.62 -5.17 -0.49
C THR A 122 2.03 -5.75 -0.67
N MET A 123 3.05 -5.14 -0.05
CA MET A 123 4.43 -5.61 -0.15
C MET A 123 4.64 -6.99 0.48
N LEU A 124 3.96 -7.26 1.60
CA LEU A 124 3.98 -8.56 2.25
C LEU A 124 3.29 -9.63 1.41
N GLY A 125 2.10 -9.34 0.90
CA GLY A 125 1.39 -10.23 -0.02
C GLY A 125 2.22 -10.53 -1.27
N ALA A 126 2.85 -9.50 -1.86
CA ALA A 126 3.72 -9.64 -3.02
C ALA A 126 4.96 -10.51 -2.72
N TYR A 127 5.55 -10.34 -1.54
CA TYR A 127 6.67 -11.16 -1.10
C TYR A 127 6.27 -12.63 -0.96
N VAL A 128 5.20 -12.90 -0.21
CA VAL A 128 4.68 -14.26 -0.02
C VAL A 128 4.36 -14.92 -1.36
N LEU A 129 3.65 -14.20 -2.24
CA LEU A 129 3.30 -14.70 -3.57
C LEU A 129 4.54 -14.98 -4.44
N SER A 130 5.57 -14.14 -4.36
CA SER A 130 6.85 -14.38 -5.06
C SER A 130 7.53 -15.64 -4.55
N ARG A 131 7.52 -15.89 -3.24
CA ARG A 131 8.11 -17.10 -2.63
C ARG A 131 7.40 -18.37 -3.06
N PHE A 132 6.07 -18.35 -3.10
CA PHE A 132 5.28 -19.48 -3.59
C PHE A 132 5.58 -19.77 -5.06
N HIS A 133 5.59 -18.74 -5.91
CA HIS A 133 5.87 -18.91 -7.34
C HIS A 133 7.30 -19.45 -7.60
N ASP A 134 8.30 -18.97 -6.86
CA ASP A 134 9.68 -19.48 -6.96
C ASP A 134 9.78 -20.95 -6.54
N THR A 135 9.01 -21.37 -5.52
CA THR A 135 9.02 -22.75 -5.02
C THR A 135 8.40 -23.70 -6.05
N CYS A 136 7.21 -23.38 -6.56
CA CYS A 136 6.56 -24.18 -7.62
C CYS A 136 7.35 -24.21 -8.92
N ARG A 137 8.16 -23.18 -9.23
CA ARG A 137 9.05 -23.21 -10.39
C ARG A 137 10.18 -24.22 -10.20
N LYS A 138 10.77 -24.29 -9.00
CA LYS A 138 11.87 -25.22 -8.69
C LYS A 138 11.43 -26.69 -8.68
N GLU A 139 10.18 -26.98 -8.30
CA GLU A 139 9.64 -28.35 -8.33
C GLU A 139 9.33 -28.87 -9.75
N ARG A 140 9.28 -27.98 -10.75
CA ARG A 140 9.01 -28.35 -12.15
C ARG A 140 10.28 -28.62 -12.98
N VAL A 141 11.47 -28.43 -12.41
CA VAL A 141 12.77 -28.65 -13.06
C VAL A 141 13.45 -29.84 -12.42
#